data_AF-A0A1B6G0I5-F1
#
_entry.id   AF-A0A1B6G0I5-F1
#
_cell.length_a   1.000
_cell.length_b   1.000
_cell.length_c   1.000
_cell.angle_alpha   90.00
_cell.angle_beta   90.00
_cell.angle_gamma   90.00
#
_symmetry.space_group_name_H-M   'P 1'
#
loop_
_entity.id
_entity.type
_entity.pdbx_description
1 polymer ?
#
loop_
_entity_poly.entity_id
_entity_poly.type
_entity_poly.pdbx_seq_one_letter_code
_entity_poly.pdbx_strand_id
1 'polypeptide(L)'
;LPADTPQLFSAFPEWYVEDIAEFLLFALQFVPGVIATSMDHSMITWLLVAVCSPHCIKNPYLVAKIIEVLFVLNPGIQAHTEDLYSRVMAHPISEHHLPSCLMKFYTDVETTGSSSEFYDKFTIRYHISLILKGMWESTVHRQAIVNESKSGKQFVKFINMLMNDTTFLLDESLESLKRIHEVQELMADSDAWNRIGMEQQQVRSRQLSADERQCRSYLTLARETVDMFHYLTVDIKEPFLRPELVGRLSAMLNFNLQQLCGPKCKNLKVRTPDKYGWEPRRLLGQLVDIYLHLDCDQFAAAIASDERSFRKELFDDAALRMERAVIKTPIELEKFRDLAKKAAEIVVQNMKREVDFSDAPEEFRDPLMDTLMEDPVLLPSGKIMDRDTIIRHLLNSSTDPFSRQPLSEDMLQPAPELKERIQSWKREKLKNQSS
;
A
#
# COMPACT_ATOMS: atom_id res chain seq x y z
N LEU A 1 -9.04 27.07 2.48
CA LEU A 1 -8.58 26.57 3.79
C LEU A 1 -7.48 27.49 4.33
N PRO A 2 -7.34 27.68 5.65
CA PRO A 2 -6.35 28.59 6.21
C PRO A 2 -4.92 28.10 5.95
N ALA A 3 -4.07 28.98 5.42
CA ALA A 3 -2.65 28.69 5.22
C ALA A 3 -1.92 28.62 6.57
N ASP A 4 -2.19 29.58 7.46
CA ASP A 4 -1.62 29.66 8.80
C ASP A 4 -2.68 29.39 9.87
N THR A 5 -2.26 28.79 10.98
CA THR A 5 -3.12 28.55 12.14
C THR A 5 -3.45 29.88 12.83
N PRO A 6 -4.73 30.28 12.93
CA PRO A 6 -5.10 31.50 13.63
C PRO A 6 -4.64 31.45 15.09
N GLN A 7 -4.00 32.51 15.59
CA GLN A 7 -3.46 32.53 16.96
C GLN A 7 -4.51 32.22 18.03
N LEU A 8 -5.72 32.79 17.89
CA LEU A 8 -6.83 32.50 18.80
C LEU A 8 -7.23 31.02 18.76
N PHE A 9 -7.26 30.40 17.58
CA PHE A 9 -7.55 28.98 17.45
C PHE A 9 -6.47 28.12 18.13
N SER A 10 -5.19 28.47 17.94
CA SER A 10 -4.07 27.75 18.55
C SER A 10 -4.03 27.79 20.09
N ALA A 11 -4.78 28.71 20.69
CA ALA A 11 -4.92 28.84 22.14
C ALA A 11 -6.08 27.99 22.71
N PHE A 12 -6.96 27.42 21.87
CA PHE A 12 -8.02 26.55 22.35
C PHE A 12 -7.44 25.23 22.89
N PRO A 13 -7.96 24.74 24.01
CA PRO A 13 -7.62 23.40 24.51
C PRO A 13 -8.02 22.29 23.53
N GLU A 14 -7.21 21.24 23.48
CA GLU A 14 -7.45 20.06 22.62
C GLU A 14 -8.78 19.35 22.91
N TRP A 15 -9.24 19.37 24.16
CA TRP A 15 -10.48 18.71 24.57
C TRP A 15 -11.72 19.27 23.85
N TYR A 16 -11.69 20.50 23.31
CA TYR A 16 -12.80 20.99 22.49
C TYR A 16 -13.01 20.14 21.24
N VAL A 17 -11.93 19.71 20.60
CA VAL A 17 -12.00 18.85 19.41
C VAL A 17 -12.34 17.43 19.81
N GLU A 18 -11.73 16.96 20.90
CA GLU A 18 -11.95 15.61 21.43
C GLU A 18 -13.39 15.38 21.84
N ASP A 19 -13.97 16.25 22.67
CA ASP A 19 -15.34 16.12 23.19
C ASP A 19 -16.37 16.11 22.05
N ILE A 20 -16.17 16.94 21.02
CA ILE A 20 -17.04 16.97 19.84
C ILE A 20 -16.96 15.63 19.11
N ALA A 21 -15.75 15.14 18.84
CA ALA A 21 -15.57 13.88 18.12
C ALA A 21 -16.12 12.69 18.92
N GLU A 22 -15.81 12.58 20.21
CA GLU A 22 -16.30 11.50 21.08
C GLU A 22 -17.82 11.52 21.23
N PHE A 23 -18.41 12.70 21.41
CA PHE A 23 -19.86 12.84 21.47
C PHE A 23 -20.52 12.40 20.16
N LEU A 24 -19.96 12.80 19.01
CA LEU A 24 -20.49 12.40 17.71
C LEU A 24 -20.38 10.89 17.50
N LEU A 25 -19.24 10.27 17.82
CA LEU A 25 -19.05 8.82 17.73
C LEU A 25 -20.06 8.07 18.61
N PHE A 26 -20.21 8.50 19.86
CA PHE A 26 -21.21 7.95 20.78
C PHE A 26 -22.63 8.12 20.21
N ALA A 27 -23.01 9.32 19.78
CA ALA A 27 -24.36 9.59 19.29
C ALA A 27 -24.67 8.86 17.97
N LEU A 28 -23.69 8.71 17.07
CA LEU A 28 -23.82 7.93 15.84
C LEU A 28 -23.98 6.43 16.11
N GLN A 29 -23.47 5.93 17.23
CA GLN A 29 -23.65 4.54 17.65
C GLN A 29 -25.07 4.30 18.19
N PHE A 30 -25.59 5.18 19.04
CA PHE A 30 -26.83 4.92 19.79
C PHE A 30 -28.07 5.62 19.22
N VAL A 31 -27.92 6.79 18.62
CA VAL A 31 -29.01 7.63 18.10
C VAL A 31 -28.68 8.29 16.74
N PRO A 32 -28.23 7.51 15.73
CA PRO A 32 -27.73 8.05 14.46
C PRO A 32 -28.74 8.92 13.71
N GLY A 33 -30.04 8.57 13.77
CA GLY A 33 -31.10 9.35 13.12
C GLY A 33 -31.22 10.77 13.67
N VAL A 34 -30.97 10.98 14.96
CA VAL A 34 -30.99 12.32 15.58
C VAL A 34 -29.83 13.16 15.05
N ILE A 35 -28.63 12.56 14.95
CA ILE A 35 -27.47 13.25 14.37
C ILE A 35 -27.71 13.57 12.89
N ALA A 36 -28.24 12.62 12.13
CA ALA A 36 -28.54 12.81 10.71
C ALA A 36 -29.48 14.00 10.49
N THR A 37 -30.53 14.17 11.30
CA THR A 37 -31.46 15.30 11.15
C THR A 37 -30.97 16.61 11.76
N SER A 38 -30.16 16.54 12.82
CA SER A 38 -29.81 17.73 13.62
C SER A 38 -28.48 18.37 13.24
N MET A 39 -27.57 17.63 12.58
CA MET A 39 -26.28 18.17 12.17
C MET A 39 -26.48 19.19 11.05
N ASP A 40 -26.12 20.44 11.34
CA ASP A 40 -26.23 21.55 10.42
C ASP A 40 -25.01 21.69 9.49
N HIS A 41 -25.10 22.60 8.53
CA HIS A 41 -24.02 22.86 7.58
C HIS A 41 -22.74 23.38 8.27
N SER A 42 -22.88 24.11 9.38
CA SER A 42 -21.75 24.64 10.15
C SER A 42 -20.91 23.53 10.75
N MET A 43 -21.55 22.52 11.36
CA MET A 43 -20.86 21.35 11.91
C MET A 43 -20.17 20.53 10.82
N ILE A 44 -20.83 20.31 9.67
CA ILE A 44 -20.21 19.64 8.51
C ILE A 44 -18.96 20.40 8.05
N THR A 45 -19.06 21.73 7.92
CA THR A 45 -17.93 22.58 7.54
C THR A 45 -16.79 22.46 8.54
N TRP A 46 -17.09 22.46 9.84
CA TRP A 46 -16.10 22.33 10.91
C TRP A 46 -15.34 20.99 10.83
N LEU A 47 -16.06 19.87 10.68
CA LEU A 47 -15.45 18.54 10.52
C LEU A 47 -14.50 18.51 9.31
N LEU A 48 -14.95 19.03 8.17
CA LEU A 48 -14.17 19.06 6.93
C LEU A 48 -12.94 19.96 7.04
N VAL A 49 -13.06 21.14 7.66
CA VAL A 49 -11.91 22.04 7.88
C VAL A 49 -10.91 21.41 8.83
N ALA A 50 -11.36 20.75 9.91
CA ALA A 50 -10.47 20.09 10.86
C ALA A 50 -9.65 18.97 10.22
N VAL A 51 -10.26 18.17 9.34
CA VAL A 51 -9.55 17.14 8.56
C VAL A 51 -8.63 17.74 7.50
N CYS A 52 -9.09 18.78 6.80
CA CYS A 52 -8.34 19.35 5.67
C CYS A 52 -7.29 20.39 6.08
N SER A 53 -7.20 20.74 7.36
CA SER A 53 -6.18 21.64 7.91
C SER A 53 -5.48 21.00 9.12
N PRO A 54 -4.83 19.83 8.94
CA PRO A 54 -4.25 19.08 10.06
C PRO A 54 -3.11 19.85 10.73
N HIS A 55 -2.43 20.78 10.04
CA HIS A 55 -1.41 21.67 10.63
C HIS A 55 -1.97 22.61 11.70
N CYS A 56 -3.29 22.81 11.75
CA CYS A 56 -3.94 23.57 12.80
C CYS A 56 -4.13 22.77 14.10
N ILE A 57 -4.04 21.43 14.04
CA ILE A 57 -4.25 20.53 15.19
C ILE A 57 -2.94 19.77 15.44
N LYS A 58 -2.25 20.11 16.55
CA LYS A 58 -0.94 19.52 16.86
C LYS A 58 -1.00 18.01 17.08
N ASN A 59 -2.05 17.53 17.72
CA ASN A 59 -2.24 16.12 18.02
C ASN A 59 -2.93 15.39 16.84
N PRO A 60 -2.21 14.52 16.10
CA PRO A 60 -2.76 13.84 14.92
C PRO A 60 -3.90 12.87 15.27
N TYR A 61 -3.94 12.35 16.51
CA TYR A 61 -5.00 11.43 16.93
C TYR A 61 -6.38 12.11 17.02
N LEU A 62 -6.43 13.43 17.23
CA LEU A 62 -7.69 14.18 17.16
C LEU A 62 -8.22 14.25 15.73
N VAL A 63 -7.33 14.49 14.76
CA VAL A 63 -7.70 14.43 13.33
C VAL A 63 -8.17 13.02 12.96
N ALA A 64 -7.50 11.99 13.47
CA ALA A 64 -7.91 10.59 13.28
C ALA A 64 -9.32 10.31 13.84
N LYS A 65 -9.67 10.80 15.04
CA LYS A 65 -11.03 10.69 15.60
C LYS A 65 -12.07 11.38 14.71
N ILE A 66 -11.76 12.53 14.11
CA ILE A 66 -12.67 13.22 13.19
C ILE A 66 -12.83 12.42 11.88
N ILE A 67 -11.75 11.82 11.37
CA ILE A 67 -11.82 10.90 10.23
C ILE A 67 -12.67 9.67 10.57
N GLU A 68 -12.59 9.15 11.79
CA GLU A 68 -13.46 8.08 12.27
C GLU A 68 -14.94 8.50 12.25
N VAL A 69 -15.27 9.74 12.65
CA VAL A 69 -16.64 10.28 12.50
C VAL A 69 -17.08 10.23 11.03
N LEU A 70 -16.25 10.73 10.10
CA LEU A 70 -16.57 10.70 8.67
C LEU A 70 -16.73 9.26 8.13
N PHE A 71 -15.93 8.33 8.65
CA PHE A 71 -16.03 6.91 8.34
C PHE A 71 -17.36 6.32 8.81
N VAL A 72 -17.78 6.60 10.05
CA VAL A 72 -19.05 6.12 10.62
C VAL A 72 -20.26 6.71 9.89
N LEU A 73 -20.15 7.92 9.33
CA LEU A 73 -21.22 8.52 8.52
C LEU A 73 -21.49 7.76 7.22
N ASN A 74 -20.57 6.91 6.74
CA ASN A 74 -20.76 6.14 5.52
C ASN A 74 -22.01 5.24 5.64
N PRO A 75 -22.94 5.27 4.66
CA PRO A 75 -24.17 4.48 4.71
C PRO A 75 -23.95 2.96 4.78
N GLY A 76 -22.81 2.47 4.28
CA GLY A 76 -22.41 1.07 4.41
C GLY A 76 -22.03 0.67 5.84
N ILE A 77 -21.74 1.64 6.71
CA ILE A 77 -21.42 1.46 8.13
C ILE A 77 -22.63 1.80 9.00
N GLN A 78 -23.27 2.94 8.73
CA GLN A 78 -24.46 3.41 9.43
C GLN A 78 -25.57 3.74 8.43
N ALA A 79 -26.56 2.85 8.30
CA ALA A 79 -27.63 3.02 7.31
C ALA A 79 -28.50 4.27 7.53
N HIS A 80 -28.57 4.78 8.76
CA HIS A 80 -29.40 5.94 9.12
C HIS A 80 -28.78 7.30 8.75
N THR A 81 -27.56 7.35 8.23
CA THR A 81 -26.84 8.61 7.94
C THR A 81 -26.78 8.95 6.45
N GLU A 82 -27.57 8.30 5.59
CA GLU A 82 -27.52 8.48 4.12
C GLU A 82 -27.66 9.94 3.65
N ASP A 83 -28.65 10.67 4.18
CA ASP A 83 -28.85 12.09 3.88
C ASP A 83 -27.65 12.95 4.33
N LEU A 84 -27.20 12.73 5.57
CA LEU A 84 -26.07 13.48 6.13
C LEU A 84 -24.78 13.21 5.36
N TYR A 85 -24.53 11.95 4.99
CA TYR A 85 -23.39 11.57 4.16
C TYR A 85 -23.42 12.28 2.81
N SER A 86 -24.59 12.32 2.17
CA SER A 86 -24.77 13.01 0.89
C SER A 86 -24.50 14.51 1.02
N ARG A 87 -24.93 15.16 2.12
CA ARG A 87 -24.60 16.57 2.42
C ARG A 87 -23.11 16.80 2.67
N VAL A 88 -22.42 15.87 3.34
CA VAL A 88 -20.96 15.93 3.54
C VAL A 88 -20.24 15.81 2.20
N MET A 89 -20.61 14.82 1.36
CA MET A 89 -19.96 14.59 0.07
C MET A 89 -20.23 15.72 -0.93
N ALA A 90 -21.42 16.33 -0.93
CA ALA A 90 -21.75 17.48 -1.77
C ALA A 90 -21.13 18.81 -1.29
N HIS A 91 -20.38 18.80 -0.18
CA HIS A 91 -19.77 20.01 0.35
C HIS A 91 -18.53 20.40 -0.49
N PRO A 92 -18.33 21.68 -0.85
CA PRO A 92 -17.19 22.09 -1.69
C PRO A 92 -15.80 21.71 -1.15
N ILE A 93 -15.64 21.71 0.18
CA ILE A 93 -14.39 21.24 0.81
C ILE A 93 -14.18 19.73 0.60
N SER A 94 -15.27 18.93 0.64
CA SER A 94 -15.21 17.50 0.35
C SER A 94 -14.79 17.27 -1.10
N GLU A 95 -15.43 17.96 -2.04
CA GLU A 95 -15.18 17.77 -3.47
C GLU A 95 -13.75 18.15 -3.89
N HIS A 96 -13.20 19.22 -3.32
CA HIS A 96 -11.93 19.80 -3.81
C HIS A 96 -10.70 19.50 -2.95
N HIS A 97 -10.86 19.27 -1.64
CA HIS A 97 -9.72 19.20 -0.71
C HIS A 97 -9.63 17.86 0.01
N LEU A 98 -10.76 17.29 0.42
CA LEU A 98 -10.78 16.11 1.28
C LEU A 98 -10.00 14.91 0.70
N PRO A 99 -10.09 14.54 -0.60
CA PRO A 99 -9.31 13.43 -1.15
C PRO A 99 -7.80 13.60 -0.98
N SER A 100 -7.28 14.79 -1.31
CA SER A 100 -5.86 15.14 -1.18
C SER A 100 -5.41 15.10 0.28
N CYS A 101 -6.22 15.69 1.17
CA CYS A 101 -5.92 15.70 2.61
C CYS A 101 -5.94 14.30 3.23
N LEU A 102 -6.87 13.43 2.81
CA LEU A 102 -6.93 12.05 3.27
C LEU A 102 -5.71 11.23 2.81
N MET A 103 -5.30 11.35 1.54
CA MET A 103 -4.09 10.69 1.02
C MET A 103 -2.81 11.17 1.71
N LYS A 104 -2.73 12.46 1.99
CA LYS A 104 -1.63 13.02 2.80
C LYS A 104 -1.64 12.47 4.22
N PHE A 105 -2.80 12.50 4.89
CA PHE A 105 -2.90 11.99 6.27
C PHE A 105 -2.63 10.49 6.35
N TYR A 106 -3.07 9.70 5.37
CA TYR A 106 -2.72 8.27 5.23
C TYR A 106 -1.21 8.03 5.28
N THR A 107 -0.46 8.97 4.70
CA THR A 107 0.98 8.93 4.63
C THR A 107 1.65 9.43 5.91
N ASP A 108 1.15 10.54 6.48
CA ASP A 108 1.74 11.19 7.66
C ASP A 108 1.58 10.34 8.93
N VAL A 109 0.57 9.46 9.00
CA VAL A 109 0.39 8.53 10.15
C VAL A 109 1.44 7.42 10.24
N GLU A 110 2.38 7.32 9.28
CA GLU A 110 3.50 6.38 9.38
C GLU A 110 4.50 6.76 10.49
N THR A 111 4.55 8.05 10.89
CA THR A 111 5.53 8.57 11.87
C THR A 111 4.85 9.46 12.92
N THR A 112 3.91 8.89 13.67
CA THR A 112 3.22 9.53 14.81
C THR A 112 3.99 9.45 16.13
N GLY A 113 5.03 8.62 16.25
CA GLY A 113 5.98 8.61 17.37
C GLY A 113 5.45 8.07 18.70
N SER A 114 4.40 7.23 18.71
CA SER A 114 3.78 6.69 19.93
C SER A 114 4.09 5.19 20.13
N SER A 115 3.87 4.66 21.34
CA SER A 115 4.13 3.23 21.64
C SER A 115 3.12 2.25 21.04
N SER A 116 1.91 2.71 20.68
CA SER A 116 0.84 1.92 20.01
C SER A 116 0.73 2.20 18.50
N GLU A 117 1.57 3.10 17.99
CA GLU A 117 1.61 3.61 16.61
C GLU A 117 1.40 2.56 15.52
N PHE A 118 1.97 1.37 15.72
CA PHE A 118 1.91 0.30 14.73
C PHE A 118 0.49 -0.19 14.43
N TYR A 119 -0.37 -0.31 15.44
CA TYR A 119 -1.73 -0.83 15.24
C TYR A 119 -2.73 0.29 14.94
N ASP A 120 -2.51 1.46 15.55
CA ASP A 120 -3.39 2.62 15.36
C ASP A 120 -3.34 3.09 13.90
N LYS A 121 -2.16 3.08 13.25
CA LYS A 121 -2.03 3.51 11.85
C LYS A 121 -2.89 2.67 10.90
N PHE A 122 -2.97 1.34 11.09
CA PHE A 122 -3.76 0.48 10.22
C PHE A 122 -5.26 0.76 10.37
N THR A 123 -5.72 1.03 11.59
CA THR A 123 -7.12 1.41 11.85
C THR A 123 -7.47 2.73 11.17
N ILE A 124 -6.60 3.73 11.30
CA ILE A 124 -6.78 5.03 10.64
C ILE A 124 -6.79 4.87 9.12
N ARG A 125 -5.83 4.11 8.57
CA ARG A 125 -5.75 3.84 7.13
C ARG A 125 -6.96 3.09 6.62
N TYR A 126 -7.53 2.17 7.41
CA TYR A 126 -8.78 1.48 7.08
C TYR A 126 -9.96 2.45 6.99
N HIS A 127 -10.10 3.37 7.95
CA HIS A 127 -11.14 4.41 7.89
C HIS A 127 -10.99 5.27 6.63
N ILE A 128 -9.77 5.72 6.33
CA ILE A 128 -9.48 6.49 5.11
C ILE A 128 -9.80 5.69 3.85
N SER A 129 -9.42 4.41 3.80
CA SER A 129 -9.65 3.52 2.64
C SER A 129 -11.12 3.43 2.27
N LEU A 130 -11.99 3.28 3.27
CA LEU A 130 -13.44 3.18 3.06
C LEU A 130 -14.08 4.52 2.68
N ILE A 131 -13.56 5.63 3.19
CA ILE A 131 -13.98 6.97 2.76
C ILE A 131 -13.61 7.19 1.28
N LEU A 132 -12.36 6.91 0.91
CA LEU A 132 -11.87 7.05 -0.48
C LEU A 132 -12.62 6.13 -1.45
N LYS A 133 -12.99 4.92 -1.01
CA LYS A 133 -13.82 4.01 -1.79
C LYS A 133 -15.20 4.58 -2.06
N GLY A 134 -15.87 5.15 -1.05
CA GLY A 134 -17.15 5.85 -1.25
C GLY A 134 -17.02 7.06 -2.18
N MET A 135 -15.92 7.79 -2.09
CA MET A 135 -15.61 8.90 -3.00
C MET A 135 -15.38 8.44 -4.44
N TRP A 136 -14.82 7.26 -4.67
CA TRP A 136 -14.52 6.75 -6.01
C TRP A 136 -15.78 6.56 -6.88
N GLU A 137 -16.92 6.25 -6.25
CA GLU A 137 -18.22 6.14 -6.93
C GLU A 137 -18.72 7.49 -7.46
N SER A 138 -18.31 8.61 -6.83
CA SER A 138 -18.64 9.96 -7.26
C SER A 138 -17.70 10.42 -8.38
N THR A 139 -18.26 10.86 -9.50
CA THR A 139 -17.48 11.40 -10.63
C THR A 139 -16.64 12.61 -10.24
N VAL A 140 -17.15 13.48 -9.37
CA VAL A 140 -16.47 14.70 -8.91
C VAL A 140 -15.25 14.34 -8.06
N HIS A 141 -15.42 13.49 -7.05
CA HIS A 141 -14.32 13.12 -6.16
C HIS A 141 -13.29 12.24 -6.86
N ARG A 142 -13.72 11.30 -7.72
CA ARG A 142 -12.81 10.52 -8.56
C ARG A 142 -11.94 11.43 -9.43
N GLN A 143 -12.51 12.47 -10.03
CA GLN A 143 -11.72 13.44 -10.80
C GLN A 143 -10.73 14.20 -9.91
N ALA A 144 -11.09 14.53 -8.67
CA ALA A 144 -10.16 15.14 -7.71
C ALA A 144 -8.98 14.21 -7.37
N ILE A 145 -9.23 12.91 -7.17
CA ILE A 145 -8.17 11.90 -6.94
C ILE A 145 -7.26 11.77 -8.18
N VAL A 146 -7.84 11.70 -9.38
CA VAL A 146 -7.07 11.65 -10.65
C VAL A 146 -6.28 12.95 -10.89
N ASN A 147 -6.78 14.10 -10.43
CA ASN A 147 -6.03 15.35 -10.52
C ASN A 147 -4.87 15.38 -9.53
N GLU A 148 -5.07 14.87 -8.32
CA GLU A 148 -3.99 14.72 -7.32
C GLU A 148 -2.91 13.76 -7.83
N SER A 149 -3.26 12.69 -8.55
CA SER A 149 -2.27 11.77 -9.10
C SER A 149 -1.32 12.44 -10.11
N LYS A 150 -1.72 13.57 -10.71
CA LYS A 150 -0.88 14.38 -11.62
C LYS A 150 0.05 15.34 -10.88
N SER A 151 -0.19 15.64 -9.59
CA SER A 151 0.69 16.47 -8.74
C SER A 151 2.01 15.73 -8.41
N GLY A 152 2.00 14.41 -8.54
CA GLY A 152 3.17 13.53 -8.55
C GLY A 152 3.68 13.17 -7.15
N LYS A 153 4.16 14.13 -6.37
CA LYS A 153 4.97 13.81 -5.17
C LYS A 153 4.17 13.19 -4.02
N GLN A 154 3.05 13.83 -3.65
CA GLN A 154 2.22 13.35 -2.53
C GLN A 154 1.55 12.03 -2.88
N PHE A 155 1.02 11.93 -4.11
CA PHE A 155 0.37 10.72 -4.58
C PHE A 155 1.33 9.53 -4.64
N VAL A 156 2.57 9.72 -5.12
CA VAL A 156 3.58 8.64 -5.14
C VAL A 156 3.96 8.19 -3.73
N LYS A 157 4.03 9.11 -2.76
CA LYS A 157 4.24 8.77 -1.35
C LYS A 157 3.06 7.97 -0.77
N PHE A 158 1.83 8.35 -1.13
CA PHE A 158 0.63 7.61 -0.77
C PHE A 158 0.63 6.19 -1.37
N ILE A 159 0.91 6.03 -2.66
CA ILE A 159 1.03 4.71 -3.29
C ILE A 159 2.14 3.89 -2.65
N ASN A 160 3.29 4.49 -2.33
CA ASN A 160 4.36 3.81 -1.61
C ASN A 160 3.89 3.24 -0.25
N MET A 161 3.16 4.03 0.54
CA MET A 161 2.61 3.56 1.81
C MET A 161 1.57 2.46 1.60
N LEU A 162 0.71 2.60 0.59
CA LEU A 162 -0.25 1.57 0.22
C LEU A 162 0.44 0.25 -0.14
N MET A 163 1.55 0.30 -0.90
CA MET A 163 2.37 -0.86 -1.25
C MET A 163 3.00 -1.51 0.00
N ASN A 164 3.51 -0.71 0.93
CA ASN A 164 4.07 -1.18 2.20
C ASN A 164 3.00 -1.95 3.00
N ASP A 165 1.82 -1.36 3.14
CA ASP A 165 0.70 -1.98 3.86
C ASP A 165 0.25 -3.28 3.20
N THR A 166 0.10 -3.28 1.87
CA THR A 166 -0.30 -4.48 1.13
C THR A 166 0.70 -5.62 1.31
N THR A 167 2.00 -5.29 1.23
CA THR A 167 3.07 -6.29 1.41
C THR A 167 3.00 -6.88 2.81
N PHE A 168 2.97 -6.04 3.83
CA PHE A 168 2.94 -6.47 5.23
C PHE A 168 1.67 -7.26 5.56
N LEU A 169 0.49 -6.70 5.26
CA LEU A 169 -0.79 -7.27 5.63
C LEU A 169 -1.04 -8.61 4.93
N LEU A 170 -0.65 -8.75 3.66
CA LEU A 170 -0.78 -10.02 2.96
C LEU A 170 0.21 -11.06 3.52
N ASP A 171 1.48 -10.70 3.74
CA ASP A 171 2.46 -11.65 4.26
C ASP A 171 2.04 -12.17 5.65
N GLU A 172 1.70 -11.27 6.56
CA GLU A 172 1.23 -11.63 7.90
C GLU A 172 -0.09 -12.42 7.89
N SER A 173 -1.03 -12.07 7.00
CA SER A 173 -2.28 -12.82 6.86
C SER A 173 -2.03 -14.24 6.37
N LEU A 174 -1.19 -14.40 5.35
CA LEU A 174 -0.87 -15.70 4.76
C LEU A 174 -0.03 -16.56 5.71
N GLU A 175 0.87 -15.95 6.48
CA GLU A 175 1.62 -16.65 7.52
C GLU A 175 0.71 -17.09 8.68
N SER A 176 -0.18 -16.22 9.14
CA SER A 176 -1.17 -16.55 10.17
C SER A 176 -2.07 -17.70 9.71
N LEU A 177 -2.52 -17.72 8.45
CA LEU A 177 -3.28 -18.83 7.87
C LEU A 177 -2.50 -20.15 7.88
N LYS A 178 -1.19 -20.12 7.58
CA LYS A 178 -0.32 -21.31 7.66
C LYS A 178 -0.24 -21.84 9.10
N ARG A 179 -0.01 -20.96 10.08
CA ARG A 179 0.05 -21.35 11.50
C ARG A 179 -1.29 -21.94 11.98
N ILE A 180 -2.41 -21.32 11.59
CA ILE A 180 -3.75 -21.83 11.87
C ILE A 180 -3.93 -23.22 11.26
N HIS A 181 -3.58 -23.40 9.98
CA HIS A 181 -3.69 -24.67 9.27
C HIS A 181 -2.88 -25.77 9.97
N GLU A 182 -1.62 -25.51 10.33
CA GLU A 182 -0.75 -26.47 11.01
C GLU A 182 -1.33 -26.92 12.36
N VAL A 183 -1.86 -26.00 13.17
CA VAL A 183 -2.48 -26.36 14.45
C VAL A 183 -3.79 -27.12 14.23
N GLN A 184 -4.60 -26.72 13.24
CA GLN A 184 -5.86 -27.42 12.92
C GLN A 184 -5.64 -28.84 12.41
N GLU A 185 -4.61 -29.09 11.60
CA GLU A 185 -4.22 -30.44 11.16
C GLU A 185 -3.70 -31.28 12.33
N LEU A 186 -2.86 -30.70 13.20
CA LEU A 186 -2.38 -31.40 14.40
C LEU A 186 -3.53 -31.78 15.34
N MET A 187 -4.54 -30.91 15.50
CA MET A 187 -5.75 -31.21 16.28
C MET A 187 -6.68 -32.21 15.60
N ALA A 188 -6.58 -32.35 14.27
CA ALA A 188 -7.34 -33.36 13.51
C ALA A 188 -6.81 -34.78 13.77
N ASP A 189 -5.49 -34.90 13.87
CA ASP A 189 -4.81 -36.15 14.20
C ASP A 189 -4.89 -36.40 15.71
N SER A 190 -5.92 -37.14 16.11
CA SER A 190 -6.17 -37.46 17.52
C SER A 190 -5.02 -38.21 18.19
N ASP A 191 -4.29 -39.04 17.44
CA ASP A 191 -3.16 -39.79 17.98
C ASP A 191 -1.96 -38.87 18.20
N ALA A 192 -1.66 -37.99 17.26
CA ALA A 192 -0.59 -36.99 17.41
C ALA A 192 -0.93 -35.96 18.50
N TRP A 193 -2.18 -35.51 18.58
CA TRP A 193 -2.64 -34.57 19.59
C TRP A 193 -2.61 -35.16 21.00
N ASN A 194 -3.02 -36.42 21.19
CA ASN A 194 -2.98 -37.05 22.51
C ASN A 194 -1.56 -37.43 22.98
N ARG A 195 -0.59 -37.48 22.06
CA ARG A 195 0.84 -37.68 22.41
C ARG A 195 1.50 -36.44 22.99
N ILE A 196 0.99 -35.24 22.67
CA ILE A 196 1.51 -34.00 23.28
C ILE A 196 0.88 -33.79 24.67
N GLY A 197 1.68 -33.30 25.61
CA GLY A 197 1.22 -33.10 26.99
C GLY A 197 0.10 -32.06 27.10
N MET A 198 -0.77 -32.19 28.11
CA MET A 198 -1.93 -31.31 28.33
C MET A 198 -1.57 -29.82 28.39
N GLU A 199 -0.40 -29.47 28.96
CA GLU A 199 0.09 -28.09 28.99
C GLU A 199 0.40 -27.56 27.58
N GLN A 200 1.06 -28.37 26.75
CA GLN A 200 1.36 -28.01 25.35
C GLN A 200 0.09 -27.90 24.51
N GLN A 201 -0.90 -28.77 24.75
CA GLN A 201 -2.21 -28.66 24.12
C GLN A 201 -2.89 -27.32 24.46
N GLN A 202 -2.83 -26.90 25.73
CA GLN A 202 -3.40 -25.63 26.15
C GLN A 202 -2.67 -24.43 25.53
N VAL A 203 -1.34 -24.46 25.46
CA VAL A 203 -0.53 -23.42 24.79
C VAL A 203 -0.89 -23.32 23.31
N ARG A 204 -0.96 -24.45 22.59
CA ARG A 204 -1.33 -24.50 21.17
C ARG A 204 -2.75 -23.98 20.92
N SER A 205 -3.70 -24.31 21.80
CA SER A 205 -5.08 -23.80 21.71
C SER A 205 -5.19 -22.29 21.95
N ARG A 206 -4.42 -21.76 22.91
CA ARG A 206 -4.32 -20.31 23.14
C ARG A 206 -3.67 -19.60 21.95
N GLN A 207 -2.60 -20.17 21.39
CA GLN A 207 -1.92 -19.65 20.21
C GLN A 207 -2.86 -19.63 19.00
N LEU A 208 -3.59 -20.72 18.75
CA LEU A 208 -4.62 -20.77 17.71
C LEU A 208 -5.63 -19.64 17.87
N SER A 209 -6.17 -19.46 19.08
CA SER A 209 -7.15 -18.38 19.34
C SER A 209 -6.57 -16.98 19.10
N ALA A 210 -5.27 -16.77 19.34
CA ALA A 210 -4.59 -15.52 19.04
C ALA A 210 -4.37 -15.32 17.54
N ASP A 211 -3.82 -16.33 16.85
CA ASP A 211 -3.61 -16.32 15.39
C ASP A 211 -4.93 -16.11 14.64
N GLU A 212 -6.03 -16.73 15.09
CA GLU A 212 -7.35 -16.56 14.47
C GLU A 212 -7.87 -15.12 14.54
N ARG A 213 -7.69 -14.44 15.68
CA ARG A 213 -8.10 -13.03 15.84
C ARG A 213 -7.23 -12.12 14.98
N GLN A 214 -5.92 -12.34 15.00
CA GLN A 214 -4.95 -11.54 14.25
C GLN A 214 -5.15 -11.69 12.74
N CYS A 215 -5.31 -12.93 12.26
CA CYS A 215 -5.58 -13.27 10.87
C CYS A 215 -6.84 -12.55 10.35
N ARG A 216 -7.94 -12.58 11.11
CA ARG A 216 -9.18 -11.89 10.74
C ARG A 216 -8.96 -10.37 10.59
N SER A 217 -8.23 -9.76 11.53
CA SER A 217 -7.93 -8.32 11.48
C SER A 217 -7.12 -7.98 10.23
N TYR A 218 -6.00 -8.67 10.02
CA TYR A 218 -5.12 -8.43 8.87
C TYR A 218 -5.77 -8.71 7.52
N LEU A 219 -6.60 -9.76 7.40
CA LEU A 219 -7.32 -10.04 6.17
C LEU A 219 -8.37 -8.97 5.84
N THR A 220 -9.04 -8.42 6.86
CA THR A 220 -9.99 -7.31 6.67
C THR A 220 -9.28 -6.08 6.12
N LEU A 221 -8.13 -5.74 6.69
CA LEU A 221 -7.30 -4.62 6.24
C LEU A 221 -6.72 -4.88 4.85
N ALA A 222 -6.10 -6.05 4.63
CA ALA A 222 -5.50 -6.44 3.35
C ALA A 222 -6.51 -6.38 2.21
N ARG A 223 -7.74 -6.83 2.47
CA ARG A 223 -8.84 -6.76 1.51
C ARG A 223 -9.10 -5.33 1.06
N GLU A 224 -9.32 -4.39 1.98
CA GLU A 224 -9.61 -3.00 1.60
C GLU A 224 -8.40 -2.31 0.95
N THR A 225 -7.17 -2.63 1.37
CA THR A 225 -5.95 -2.10 0.74
C THR A 225 -5.79 -2.61 -0.70
N VAL A 226 -6.02 -3.90 -0.95
CA VAL A 226 -5.97 -4.49 -2.31
C VAL A 226 -7.11 -3.96 -3.18
N ASP A 227 -8.31 -3.79 -2.62
CA ASP A 227 -9.46 -3.21 -3.32
C ASP A 227 -9.15 -1.78 -3.78
N MET A 228 -8.48 -0.99 -2.93
CA MET A 228 -8.01 0.34 -3.27
C MET A 228 -6.94 0.36 -4.36
N PHE A 229 -5.94 -0.53 -4.28
CA PHE A 229 -5.01 -0.72 -5.39
C PHE A 229 -5.72 -1.03 -6.70
N HIS A 230 -6.69 -1.94 -6.63
CA HIS A 230 -7.42 -2.43 -7.80
C HIS A 230 -8.17 -1.31 -8.50
N TYR A 231 -9.02 -0.55 -7.81
CA TYR A 231 -9.79 0.50 -8.47
C TYR A 231 -8.93 1.69 -8.91
N LEU A 232 -7.86 2.03 -8.16
CA LEU A 232 -6.96 3.12 -8.54
C LEU A 232 -6.23 2.79 -9.85
N THR A 233 -5.77 1.55 -10.02
CA THR A 233 -5.02 1.13 -11.20
C THR A 233 -5.86 1.06 -12.48
N VAL A 234 -7.20 1.04 -12.37
CA VAL A 234 -8.10 1.12 -13.54
C VAL A 234 -7.88 2.43 -14.30
N ASP A 235 -7.94 3.57 -13.59
CA ASP A 235 -7.91 4.92 -14.19
C ASP A 235 -6.54 5.60 -14.07
N ILE A 236 -5.73 5.24 -13.06
CA ILE A 236 -4.46 5.89 -12.74
C ILE A 236 -3.32 4.89 -12.90
N LYS A 237 -2.52 5.02 -13.97
CA LYS A 237 -1.44 4.06 -14.29
C LYS A 237 -0.04 4.63 -14.10
N GLU A 238 0.20 5.84 -14.60
CA GLU A 238 1.54 6.45 -14.67
C GLU A 238 2.29 6.48 -13.32
N PRO A 239 1.67 6.84 -12.18
CA PRO A 239 2.38 6.84 -10.89
C PRO A 239 2.89 5.47 -10.47
N PHE A 240 2.18 4.38 -10.80
CA PHE A 240 2.59 3.01 -10.47
C PHE A 240 3.76 2.51 -11.34
N LEU A 241 4.00 3.16 -12.47
CA LEU A 241 5.06 2.83 -13.42
C LEU A 241 6.34 3.65 -13.20
N ARG A 242 6.38 4.56 -12.22
CA ARG A 242 7.59 5.33 -11.92
C ARG A 242 8.75 4.41 -11.50
N PRO A 243 10.00 4.69 -11.90
CA PRO A 243 11.15 3.82 -11.63
C PRO A 243 11.31 3.38 -10.18
N GLU A 244 11.10 4.31 -9.24
CA GLU A 244 11.20 4.08 -7.80
C GLU A 244 10.10 3.17 -7.21
N LEU A 245 9.00 2.94 -7.94
CA LEU A 245 7.86 2.11 -7.51
C LEU A 245 7.71 0.82 -8.32
N VAL A 246 7.87 0.87 -9.64
CA VAL A 246 7.44 -0.21 -10.55
C VAL A 246 8.11 -1.55 -10.25
N GLY A 247 9.41 -1.56 -9.95
CA GLY A 247 10.14 -2.78 -9.61
C GLY A 247 9.74 -3.38 -8.25
N ARG A 248 9.31 -2.52 -7.31
CA ARG A 248 8.79 -3.00 -6.02
C ARG A 248 7.37 -3.54 -6.17
N LEU A 249 6.56 -2.91 -7.02
CA LEU A 249 5.20 -3.32 -7.29
C LEU A 249 5.20 -4.67 -7.98
N SER A 250 6.05 -4.86 -8.99
CA SER A 250 6.20 -6.16 -9.66
C SER A 250 6.65 -7.24 -8.68
N ALA A 251 7.66 -6.99 -7.85
CA ALA A 251 8.13 -7.94 -6.84
C ALA A 251 7.02 -8.28 -5.81
N MET A 252 6.26 -7.30 -5.33
CA MET A 252 5.15 -7.52 -4.39
C MET A 252 4.05 -8.38 -5.03
N LEU A 253 3.65 -8.08 -6.27
CA LEU A 253 2.64 -8.85 -6.99
C LEU A 253 3.12 -10.28 -7.26
N ASN A 254 4.37 -10.45 -7.72
CA ASN A 254 4.95 -11.76 -8.03
C ASN A 254 5.07 -12.62 -6.78
N PHE A 255 5.50 -12.04 -5.67
CA PHE A 255 5.58 -12.73 -4.38
C PHE A 255 4.20 -13.23 -3.94
N ASN A 256 3.17 -12.36 -3.99
CA ASN A 256 1.81 -12.75 -3.63
C ASN A 256 1.23 -13.80 -4.57
N LEU A 257 1.47 -13.70 -5.88
CA LEU A 257 1.09 -14.72 -6.85
C LEU A 257 1.73 -16.08 -6.51
N GLN A 258 3.00 -16.08 -6.12
CA GLN A 258 3.73 -17.27 -5.71
C GLN A 258 3.15 -17.90 -4.43
N GLN A 259 2.75 -17.10 -3.44
CA GLN A 259 2.12 -17.63 -2.23
C GLN A 259 0.75 -18.27 -2.54
N LEU A 260 -0.05 -17.63 -3.41
CA LEU A 260 -1.41 -18.07 -3.73
C LEU A 260 -1.47 -19.25 -4.70
N CYS A 261 -0.55 -19.32 -5.66
CA CYS A 261 -0.58 -20.32 -6.74
C CYS A 261 0.59 -21.33 -6.69
N GLY A 262 1.63 -21.04 -5.92
CA GLY A 262 2.82 -21.89 -5.80
C GLY A 262 2.61 -23.16 -4.97
N PRO A 263 3.68 -23.95 -4.75
CA PRO A 263 3.59 -25.27 -4.13
C PRO A 263 3.05 -25.23 -2.69
N LYS A 264 3.29 -24.13 -1.97
CA LYS A 264 2.87 -23.94 -0.57
C LYS A 264 1.43 -23.44 -0.43
N CYS A 265 0.68 -23.23 -1.53
CA CYS A 265 -0.70 -22.72 -1.47
C CYS A 265 -1.64 -23.65 -0.69
N LYS A 266 -1.34 -24.96 -0.65
CA LYS A 266 -2.12 -25.96 0.10
C LYS A 266 -2.13 -25.68 1.61
N ASN A 267 -1.07 -25.06 2.13
CA ASN A 267 -0.94 -24.72 3.54
C ASN A 267 -1.83 -23.54 3.95
N LEU A 268 -2.51 -22.89 3.00
CA LEU A 268 -3.48 -21.82 3.25
C LEU A 268 -4.90 -22.37 3.44
N LYS A 269 -5.08 -23.69 3.44
CA LYS A 269 -6.39 -24.33 3.56
C LYS A 269 -6.80 -24.46 5.03
N VAL A 270 -7.48 -23.45 5.54
CA VAL A 270 -8.03 -23.47 6.91
C VAL A 270 -9.47 -24.00 6.94
N ARG A 271 -9.90 -24.51 8.11
CA ARG A 271 -11.29 -24.83 8.39
C ARG A 271 -12.10 -23.54 8.52
N THR A 272 -13.32 -23.53 7.98
CA THR A 272 -14.25 -22.38 8.06
C THR A 272 -13.61 -21.06 7.60
N PRO A 273 -13.12 -20.96 6.35
CA PRO A 273 -12.38 -19.79 5.85
C PRO A 273 -13.17 -18.48 5.96
N ASP A 274 -14.51 -18.55 5.87
CA ASP A 274 -15.41 -17.39 6.00
C ASP A 274 -15.29 -16.70 7.37
N LYS A 275 -14.93 -17.44 8.43
CA LYS A 275 -14.70 -16.88 9.79
C LYS A 275 -13.63 -15.79 9.78
N TYR A 276 -12.66 -15.90 8.87
CA TYR A 276 -11.53 -14.98 8.76
C TYR A 276 -11.72 -13.98 7.62
N GLY A 277 -12.81 -14.08 6.84
CA GLY A 277 -12.97 -13.32 5.60
C GLY A 277 -12.01 -13.77 4.48
N TRP A 278 -11.55 -15.02 4.52
CA TRP A 278 -10.58 -15.53 3.56
C TRP A 278 -11.23 -15.89 2.23
N GLU A 279 -11.09 -15.00 1.24
CA GLU A 279 -11.64 -15.14 -0.12
C GLU A 279 -10.51 -15.27 -1.17
N PRO A 280 -9.76 -16.39 -1.23
CA PRO A 280 -8.57 -16.53 -2.07
C PRO A 280 -8.84 -16.34 -3.56
N ARG A 281 -10.04 -16.70 -4.03
CA ARG A 281 -10.43 -16.54 -5.44
C ARG A 281 -10.58 -15.07 -5.82
N ARG A 282 -11.21 -14.28 -4.94
CA ARG A 282 -11.39 -12.84 -5.13
C ARG A 282 -10.03 -12.15 -5.08
N LEU A 283 -9.23 -12.45 -4.06
CA LEU A 283 -7.89 -11.87 -3.90
C LEU A 283 -7.02 -12.14 -5.13
N LEU A 284 -6.94 -13.41 -5.59
CA LEU A 284 -6.20 -13.75 -6.80
C LEU A 284 -6.72 -13.00 -8.03
N GLY A 285 -8.04 -12.92 -8.19
CA GLY A 285 -8.66 -12.19 -9.30
C GLY A 285 -8.28 -10.71 -9.31
N GLN A 286 -8.30 -10.04 -8.15
CA GLN A 286 -7.93 -8.63 -8.03
C GLN A 286 -6.43 -8.39 -8.26
N LEU A 287 -5.55 -9.27 -7.75
CA LEU A 287 -4.12 -9.17 -8.02
C LEU A 287 -3.81 -9.31 -9.52
N VAL A 288 -4.49 -10.25 -10.20
CA VAL A 288 -4.34 -10.44 -11.65
C VAL A 288 -4.88 -9.26 -12.44
N ASP A 289 -5.97 -8.64 -12.00
CA ASP A 289 -6.44 -7.40 -12.62
C ASP A 289 -5.41 -6.28 -12.53
N ILE A 290 -4.70 -6.14 -11.40
CA ILE A 290 -3.64 -5.13 -11.28
C ILE A 290 -2.54 -5.37 -12.32
N TYR A 291 -2.17 -6.63 -12.59
CA TYR A 291 -1.24 -6.94 -13.69
C TYR A 291 -1.79 -6.48 -15.04
N LEU A 292 -3.07 -6.76 -15.32
CA LEU A 292 -3.71 -6.43 -16.59
C LEU A 292 -3.96 -4.92 -16.76
N HIS A 293 -4.25 -4.21 -15.67
CA HIS A 293 -4.40 -2.75 -15.66
C HIS A 293 -3.10 -2.06 -16.06
N LEU A 294 -1.97 -2.57 -15.57
CA LEU A 294 -0.62 -2.01 -15.77
C LEU A 294 0.14 -2.63 -16.95
N ASP A 295 -0.50 -3.49 -17.75
CA ASP A 295 0.11 -4.16 -18.90
C ASP A 295 0.67 -3.15 -19.91
N CYS A 296 2.00 -3.09 -19.99
CA CYS A 296 2.78 -2.29 -20.92
C CYS A 296 4.23 -2.83 -21.01
N ASP A 297 5.03 -2.33 -21.96
CA ASP A 297 6.45 -2.72 -22.09
C ASP A 297 7.27 -2.47 -20.82
N GLN A 298 7.06 -1.32 -20.19
CA GLN A 298 7.78 -0.93 -18.98
C GLN A 298 7.48 -1.86 -17.81
N PHE A 299 6.20 -2.21 -17.63
CA PHE A 299 5.80 -3.12 -16.56
C PHE A 299 6.26 -4.56 -16.81
N ALA A 300 6.22 -5.02 -18.06
CA ALA A 300 6.78 -6.32 -18.45
C ALA A 300 8.29 -6.40 -18.15
N ALA A 301 9.04 -5.31 -18.37
CA ALA A 301 10.45 -5.23 -18.00
C ALA A 301 10.64 -5.29 -16.47
N ALA A 302 9.80 -4.59 -15.70
CA ALA A 302 9.86 -4.63 -14.23
C ALA A 302 9.51 -6.01 -13.66
N ILE A 303 8.59 -6.76 -14.29
CA ILE A 303 8.31 -8.16 -13.95
C ILE A 303 9.53 -9.04 -14.26
N ALA A 304 10.16 -8.83 -15.42
CA ALA A 304 11.35 -9.58 -15.84
C ALA A 304 12.56 -9.35 -14.92
N SER A 305 12.69 -8.16 -14.35
CA SER A 305 13.78 -7.82 -13.41
C SER A 305 13.63 -8.47 -12.02
N ASP A 306 12.48 -9.04 -11.68
CA ASP A 306 12.29 -9.72 -10.39
C ASP A 306 12.78 -11.18 -10.44
N GLU A 307 14.07 -11.37 -10.22
CA GLU A 307 14.71 -12.70 -10.25
C GLU A 307 14.24 -13.64 -9.14
N ARG A 308 13.71 -13.08 -8.04
CA ARG A 308 13.33 -13.82 -6.83
C ARG A 308 12.04 -14.58 -7.00
N SER A 309 11.00 -13.93 -7.51
CA SER A 309 9.64 -14.49 -7.56
C SER A 309 9.12 -14.73 -8.97
N PHE A 310 9.60 -14.01 -10.00
CA PHE A 310 9.12 -14.23 -11.37
C PHE A 310 9.52 -15.62 -11.91
N ARG A 311 8.52 -16.40 -12.32
CA ARG A 311 8.67 -17.66 -13.07
C ARG A 311 7.52 -17.74 -14.06
N LYS A 312 7.79 -17.94 -15.35
CA LYS A 312 6.73 -17.99 -16.37
C LYS A 312 5.74 -19.12 -16.09
N GLU A 313 6.25 -20.25 -15.60
CA GLU A 313 5.45 -21.43 -15.25
C GLU A 313 4.41 -21.12 -14.16
N LEU A 314 4.73 -20.21 -13.23
CA LEU A 314 3.80 -19.78 -12.19
C LEU A 314 2.60 -19.02 -12.78
N PHE A 315 2.81 -18.22 -13.82
CA PHE A 315 1.73 -17.50 -14.51
C PHE A 315 0.85 -18.48 -15.29
N ASP A 316 1.45 -19.46 -15.96
CA ASP A 316 0.72 -20.50 -16.68
C ASP A 316 -0.14 -21.35 -15.72
N ASP A 317 0.44 -21.76 -14.58
CA ASP A 317 -0.26 -22.49 -13.52
C ASP A 317 -1.39 -21.66 -12.88
N ALA A 318 -1.13 -20.37 -12.62
CA ALA A 318 -2.13 -19.46 -12.09
C ALA A 318 -3.29 -19.28 -13.09
N ALA A 319 -3.00 -19.12 -14.38
CA ALA A 319 -4.00 -19.01 -15.43
C ALA A 319 -4.87 -20.28 -15.50
N LEU A 320 -4.26 -21.47 -15.46
CA LEU A 320 -4.99 -22.75 -15.45
C LEU A 320 -5.90 -22.89 -14.21
N ARG A 321 -5.43 -22.44 -13.04
CA ARG A 321 -6.23 -22.45 -11.80
C ARG A 321 -7.41 -21.50 -11.89
N MET A 322 -7.20 -20.29 -12.41
CA MET A 322 -8.25 -19.29 -12.62
C MET A 322 -9.29 -19.75 -13.65
N GLU A 323 -8.85 -20.44 -14.70
CA GLU A 323 -9.72 -21.05 -15.71
C GLU A 323 -10.62 -22.12 -15.08
N ARG A 324 -10.05 -23.08 -14.34
CA ARG A 324 -10.81 -24.14 -13.65
C ARG A 324 -11.77 -23.61 -12.60
N ALA A 325 -11.40 -22.53 -11.92
CA ALA A 325 -12.20 -21.92 -10.87
C ALA A 325 -13.17 -20.85 -11.40
N VAL A 326 -13.16 -20.58 -12.71
CA VAL A 326 -14.00 -19.57 -13.39
C VAL A 326 -13.84 -18.18 -12.75
N ILE A 327 -12.59 -17.78 -12.48
CA ILE A 327 -12.25 -16.49 -11.87
C ILE A 327 -12.11 -15.39 -12.93
N LYS A 328 -11.57 -15.74 -14.10
CA LYS A 328 -11.29 -14.82 -15.21
C LYS A 328 -11.80 -15.36 -16.53
N THR A 329 -12.11 -14.46 -17.45
CA THR A 329 -12.54 -14.79 -18.81
C THR A 329 -11.37 -15.34 -19.65
N PRO A 330 -11.63 -16.12 -20.71
CA PRO A 330 -10.58 -16.62 -21.59
C PRO A 330 -9.68 -15.52 -22.17
N ILE A 331 -10.28 -14.35 -22.48
CA ILE A 331 -9.56 -13.18 -23.04
C ILE A 331 -8.59 -12.60 -22.00
N GLU A 332 -9.03 -12.45 -20.74
CA GLU A 332 -8.16 -11.95 -19.67
C GLU A 332 -7.02 -12.93 -19.38
N LEU A 333 -7.31 -14.24 -19.41
CA LEU A 333 -6.29 -15.28 -19.23
C LEU A 333 -5.26 -15.30 -20.36
N GLU A 334 -5.68 -15.06 -21.60
CA GLU A 334 -4.77 -14.92 -22.74
C GLU A 334 -3.86 -13.70 -22.58
N LYS A 335 -4.42 -12.53 -22.26
CA LYS A 335 -3.63 -11.32 -21.96
C LYS A 335 -2.63 -11.54 -20.83
N PHE A 336 -3.04 -12.22 -19.76
CA PHE A 336 -2.17 -12.52 -18.63
C PHE A 336 -1.00 -13.43 -19.03
N ARG A 337 -1.26 -14.44 -19.88
CA ARG A 337 -0.21 -15.32 -20.43
C ARG A 337 0.71 -14.56 -21.39
N ASP A 338 0.18 -13.64 -22.20
CA ASP A 338 0.97 -12.82 -23.12
C ASP A 338 1.91 -11.88 -22.36
N LEU A 339 1.44 -11.24 -21.28
CA LEU A 339 2.29 -10.43 -20.40
C LEU A 339 3.45 -11.27 -19.82
N ALA A 340 3.15 -12.48 -19.33
CA ALA A 340 4.17 -13.39 -18.81
C ALA A 340 5.18 -13.84 -19.88
N LYS A 341 4.69 -14.11 -21.10
CA LYS A 341 5.53 -14.47 -22.25
C LYS A 341 6.48 -13.32 -22.60
N LYS A 342 5.96 -12.10 -22.67
CA LYS A 342 6.73 -10.89 -22.94
C LYS A 342 7.80 -10.64 -21.88
N ALA A 343 7.46 -10.76 -20.60
CA ALA A 343 8.42 -10.67 -19.51
C ALA A 343 9.51 -11.76 -19.64
N ALA A 344 9.15 -13.01 -19.97
CA ALA A 344 10.11 -14.08 -20.18
C ALA A 344 11.05 -13.84 -21.39
N GLU A 345 10.54 -13.27 -22.47
CA GLU A 345 11.36 -12.85 -23.62
C GLU A 345 12.36 -11.75 -23.22
N ILE A 346 11.93 -10.80 -22.38
CA ILE A 346 12.82 -9.77 -21.83
C ILE A 346 13.90 -10.39 -20.93
N VAL A 347 13.56 -11.36 -20.07
CA VAL A 347 14.56 -12.10 -19.27
C VAL A 347 15.62 -12.72 -20.16
N VAL A 348 15.22 -13.43 -21.22
CA VAL A 348 16.16 -14.07 -22.17
C VAL A 348 17.01 -13.02 -22.90
N GLN A 349 16.44 -11.89 -23.26
CA GLN A 349 17.19 -10.79 -23.88
C GLN A 349 18.18 -10.14 -22.90
N ASN A 350 17.79 -9.96 -21.64
CA ASN A 350 18.63 -9.42 -20.59
C ASN A 350 19.80 -10.35 -20.30
N MET A 351 19.58 -11.65 -20.15
CA MET A 351 20.65 -12.67 -20.00
C MET A 351 21.63 -12.67 -21.17
N LYS A 352 21.15 -12.46 -22.41
CA LYS A 352 22.02 -12.36 -23.60
C LYS A 352 22.83 -11.07 -23.65
N ARG A 353 22.33 -10.00 -23.02
CA ARG A 353 22.96 -8.68 -22.93
C ARG A 353 23.70 -8.49 -21.61
N GLU A 354 23.73 -9.50 -20.75
CA GLU A 354 24.27 -9.40 -19.41
C GLU A 354 25.78 -9.23 -19.50
N VAL A 355 26.19 -7.98 -19.34
CA VAL A 355 27.58 -7.60 -19.21
C VAL A 355 27.86 -7.59 -17.73
N ASP A 356 28.77 -8.46 -17.30
CA ASP A 356 29.24 -8.45 -15.92
C ASP A 356 29.96 -7.12 -15.62
N PHE A 357 29.28 -6.26 -14.86
CA PHE A 357 29.81 -5.00 -14.33
C PHE A 357 30.22 -5.13 -12.85
N SER A 358 30.34 -6.36 -12.33
CA SER A 358 30.75 -6.60 -10.94
C SER A 358 32.16 -6.12 -10.62
N ASP A 359 32.95 -5.72 -11.60
CA ASP A 359 34.27 -5.11 -11.43
C ASP A 359 34.24 -3.57 -11.57
N ALA A 360 33.05 -2.96 -11.54
CA ALA A 360 32.90 -1.52 -11.52
C ALA A 360 33.67 -0.90 -10.34
N PRO A 361 34.43 0.20 -10.57
CA PRO A 361 35.06 0.98 -9.51
C PRO A 361 34.07 1.36 -8.40
N GLU A 362 34.52 1.35 -7.14
CA GLU A 362 33.67 1.66 -5.98
C GLU A 362 32.98 3.03 -6.11
N GLU A 363 33.65 4.02 -6.71
CA GLU A 363 33.10 5.37 -6.97
C GLU A 363 31.90 5.39 -7.93
N PHE A 364 31.67 4.33 -8.70
CA PHE A 364 30.53 4.21 -9.61
C PHE A 364 29.34 3.46 -8.99
N ARG A 365 29.54 2.88 -7.80
CA ARG A 365 28.52 2.09 -7.12
C ARG A 365 27.71 2.93 -6.15
N ASP A 366 26.43 2.61 -6.07
CA ASP A 366 25.55 3.17 -5.08
C ASP A 366 26.00 2.70 -3.68
N PRO A 367 26.20 3.63 -2.72
CA PRO A 367 26.74 3.31 -1.41
C PRO A 367 25.79 2.49 -0.51
N LEU A 368 24.51 2.37 -0.87
CA LEU A 368 23.52 1.59 -0.13
C LEU A 368 23.23 0.25 -0.82
N MET A 369 23.08 0.27 -2.14
CA MET A 369 22.69 -0.90 -2.92
C MET A 369 23.87 -1.71 -3.46
N ASP A 370 25.09 -1.16 -3.43
CA ASP A 370 26.32 -1.74 -4.02
C ASP A 370 26.13 -2.16 -5.49
N THR A 371 25.32 -1.38 -6.23
CA THR A 371 25.03 -1.59 -7.65
C THR A 371 25.51 -0.39 -8.45
N LEU A 372 25.78 -0.58 -9.73
CA LEU A 372 26.23 0.48 -10.62
C LEU A 372 25.16 1.58 -10.74
N MET A 373 25.51 2.83 -10.45
CA MET A 373 24.57 3.96 -10.55
C MET A 373 24.23 4.26 -12.02
N GLU A 374 22.96 4.56 -12.30
CA GLU A 374 22.48 4.99 -13.62
C GLU A 374 22.32 6.51 -13.68
N ASP A 375 21.79 7.11 -12.62
CA ASP A 375 21.60 8.56 -12.50
C ASP A 375 22.15 9.08 -11.16
N PRO A 376 23.47 9.28 -11.05
CA PRO A 376 24.10 9.71 -9.81
C PRO A 376 23.67 11.13 -9.41
N VAL A 377 23.31 11.29 -8.13
CA VAL A 377 22.93 12.55 -7.49
C VAL A 377 23.72 12.76 -6.20
N LEU A 378 24.15 14.01 -5.99
CA LEU A 378 24.88 14.47 -4.81
C LEU A 378 23.89 14.93 -3.74
N LEU A 379 24.03 14.38 -2.54
CA LEU A 379 23.32 14.78 -1.33
C LEU A 379 24.05 15.95 -0.65
N PRO A 380 23.35 16.80 0.13
CA PRO A 380 23.97 17.86 0.94
C PRO A 380 25.03 17.36 1.92
N SER A 381 24.99 16.08 2.32
CA SER A 381 26.01 15.43 3.15
C SER A 381 27.34 15.17 2.42
N GLY A 382 27.40 15.43 1.10
CA GLY A 382 28.56 15.16 0.26
C GLY A 382 28.63 13.74 -0.28
N LYS A 383 27.65 12.88 0.02
CA LYS A 383 27.54 11.52 -0.53
C LYS A 383 26.85 11.54 -1.89
N ILE A 384 27.27 10.66 -2.79
CA ILE A 384 26.61 10.45 -4.09
C ILE A 384 25.85 9.13 -4.03
N MET A 385 24.62 9.13 -4.51
CA MET A 385 23.75 7.95 -4.61
C MET A 385 23.09 7.90 -5.97
N ASP A 386 22.55 6.75 -6.35
CA ASP A 386 21.63 6.68 -7.48
C ASP A 386 20.30 7.39 -7.13
N ARG A 387 19.75 8.14 -8.09
CA ARG A 387 18.51 8.91 -7.90
C ARG A 387 17.36 8.01 -7.42
N ASP A 388 17.17 6.85 -8.02
CA ASP A 388 16.03 5.98 -7.69
C ASP A 388 16.17 5.43 -6.28
N THR A 389 17.41 5.11 -5.86
CA THR A 389 17.72 4.66 -4.50
C THR A 389 17.38 5.74 -3.47
N ILE A 390 17.82 6.99 -3.67
CA ILE A 390 17.57 8.06 -2.69
C ILE A 390 16.10 8.50 -2.70
N ILE A 391 15.44 8.56 -3.86
CA ILE A 391 14.00 8.85 -3.92
C ILE A 391 13.22 7.78 -3.16
N ARG A 392 13.55 6.50 -3.34
CA ARG A 392 12.94 5.40 -2.58
C ARG A 392 13.14 5.55 -1.07
N HIS A 393 14.30 5.99 -0.61
CA HIS A 393 14.51 6.30 0.80
C HIS A 393 13.58 7.42 1.26
N LEU A 394 13.53 8.53 0.52
CA LEU A 394 12.71 9.71 0.82
C LEU A 394 11.19 9.45 0.82
N LEU A 395 10.73 8.43 0.08
CA LEU A 395 9.34 7.97 0.13
C LEU A 395 8.94 7.35 1.48
N ASN A 396 9.92 6.85 2.25
CA ASN A 396 9.69 6.24 3.57
C ASN A 396 10.16 7.16 4.71
N SER A 397 11.29 7.85 4.53
CA SER A 397 11.89 8.74 5.54
C SER A 397 12.45 9.99 4.90
N SER A 398 12.02 11.17 5.33
CA SER A 398 12.49 12.47 4.81
C SER A 398 13.83 12.90 5.43
N THR A 399 14.80 11.98 5.42
CA THR A 399 16.13 12.19 5.99
C THR A 399 17.22 11.70 5.04
N ASP A 400 18.45 12.12 5.28
CA ASP A 400 19.63 11.54 4.65
C ASP A 400 19.93 10.16 5.27
N PRO A 401 20.12 9.10 4.47
CA PRO A 401 20.29 7.74 4.99
C PRO A 401 21.59 7.53 5.80
N PHE A 402 22.57 8.43 5.70
CA PHE A 402 23.85 8.33 6.38
C PHE A 402 23.93 9.24 7.61
N SER A 403 23.52 10.50 7.46
CA SER A 403 23.62 11.51 8.51
C SER A 403 22.36 11.67 9.36
N ARG A 404 21.22 11.11 8.89
CA ARG A 404 19.87 11.27 9.47
C ARG A 404 19.38 12.72 9.55
N GLN A 405 20.06 13.65 8.89
CA GLN A 405 19.61 15.05 8.79
C GLN A 405 18.39 15.15 7.87
N PRO A 406 17.49 16.14 8.07
CA PRO A 406 16.36 16.35 7.17
C PRO A 406 16.82 16.52 5.73
N LEU A 407 16.18 15.79 4.81
CA LEU A 407 16.51 15.80 3.39
C LEU A 407 15.23 15.78 2.57
N SER A 408 15.19 16.59 1.51
CA SER A 408 14.12 16.60 0.52
C SER A 408 14.68 16.43 -0.89
N GLU A 409 13.84 15.99 -1.81
CA GLU A 409 14.22 15.68 -3.20
C GLU A 409 14.78 16.92 -3.94
N ASP A 410 14.28 18.11 -3.63
CA ASP A 410 14.73 19.39 -4.19
C ASP A 410 16.14 19.80 -3.75
N MET A 411 16.67 19.19 -2.68
CA MET A 411 18.05 19.40 -2.23
C MET A 411 19.06 18.55 -3.00
N LEU A 412 18.60 17.60 -3.83
CA LEU A 412 19.47 16.69 -4.59
C LEU A 412 20.04 17.38 -5.82
N GLN A 413 21.37 17.34 -5.97
CA GLN A 413 22.05 17.93 -7.12
C GLN A 413 22.47 16.84 -8.11
N PRO A 414 22.15 16.94 -9.42
CA PRO A 414 22.67 16.00 -10.41
C PRO A 414 24.20 15.98 -10.43
N ALA A 415 24.81 14.80 -10.60
CA ALA A 415 26.26 14.65 -10.75
C ALA A 415 26.64 14.27 -12.20
N PRO A 416 26.54 15.21 -13.17
CA PRO A 416 26.68 14.91 -14.60
C PRO A 416 28.07 14.39 -14.97
N GLU A 417 29.13 14.91 -14.34
CA GLU A 417 30.51 14.47 -14.59
C GLU A 417 30.71 12.99 -14.22
N LEU A 418 30.16 12.56 -13.08
CA LEU A 418 30.22 11.16 -12.67
C LEU A 418 29.38 10.28 -13.60
N LYS A 419 28.19 10.76 -14.00
CA LYS A 419 27.34 10.06 -14.96
C LYS A 419 28.07 9.82 -16.28
N GLU A 420 28.77 10.81 -16.80
CA GLU A 420 29.55 10.68 -18.03
C GLU A 420 30.71 9.70 -17.89
N ARG A 421 31.39 9.69 -16.74
CA ARG A 421 32.45 8.70 -16.43
C ARG A 421 31.90 7.28 -16.40
N ILE A 422 30.78 7.06 -15.72
CA ILE A 422 30.10 5.75 -15.67
C ILE A 422 29.72 5.28 -17.08
N GLN A 423 29.10 6.16 -17.88
CA GLN A 423 28.69 5.83 -19.24
C GLN A 423 29.88 5.54 -20.16
N SER A 424 31.00 6.26 -19.99
CA SER A 424 32.22 6.01 -20.73
C SER A 424 32.85 4.66 -20.37
N TRP A 425 32.92 4.35 -19.07
CA TRP A 425 33.38 3.05 -18.59
C TRP A 425 32.51 1.89 -19.09
N LYS A 426 31.17 2.02 -19.05
CA LYS A 426 30.24 1.04 -19.62
C LYS A 426 30.52 0.78 -21.11
N ARG A 427 30.73 1.84 -21.89
CA ARG A 427 31.02 1.74 -23.34
C ARG A 427 32.36 1.06 -23.61
N GLU A 428 33.40 1.35 -22.82
CA GLU A 428 34.70 0.68 -22.95
C GLU A 428 34.61 -0.81 -22.62
N LYS A 429 33.90 -1.16 -21.55
CA LYS A 429 33.63 -2.56 -21.17
C LYS A 429 32.91 -3.34 -22.25
N LEU A 430 31.84 -2.76 -22.81
CA LEU A 430 31.09 -3.33 -23.94
C LEU A 430 32.00 -3.58 -25.17
N LYS A 431 32.86 -2.61 -25.52
CA LYS A 431 33.81 -2.75 -26.64
C LYS A 431 34.81 -3.89 -26.41
N ASN A 432 35.36 -3.99 -25.20
CA ASN A 432 36.35 -5.00 -24.85
C ASN A 432 35.78 -6.43 -24.77
N GLN A 433 34.47 -6.59 -24.58
CA GLN A 433 33.82 -7.92 -24.66
C GLN A 433 33.40 -8.31 -26.09
N SER A 434 33.21 -7.33 -26.97
CA SER A 434 32.87 -7.54 -28.39
C SER A 434 34.08 -7.70 -29.32
N SER A 435 35.29 -7.44 -28.81
CA SER A 435 36.58 -7.63 -29.51
C SER A 435 37.21 -8.93 -29.05
#